data_AF-A0A2D7ETL0-F1
#
_entry.id   AF-A0A2D7ETL0-F1
#
_cell.length_a   1.000
_cell.length_b   1.000
_cell.length_c   1.000
_cell.angle_alpha   90.00
_cell.angle_beta   90.00
_cell.angle_gamma   90.00
#
_symmetry.space_group_name_H-M   'P 1'
#
loop_
_entity.id
_entity.type
_entity.pdbx_description
1 polymer ?
#
loop_
_entity_poly.entity_id
_entity_poly.type
_entity_poly.pdbx_seq_one_letter_code
_entity_poly.pdbx_strand_id
1 'polypeptide(L)'
;IGVYYSWNWLTPMLLEYLTNDAQNAGLATEWRLTGYTSFIANLALASAVGFQAPLVTLMVLRLEVVRRSTVRSYRRHIWFGAFLIGAFLSPPDPLSLFLVAMPVVILFEIALIIDVLTRNENA
;
A
#
# COMPACT_ATOMS: atom_id res chain seq x y z
N ILE A 1 6.24 -11.05 -4.28
CA ILE A 1 4.81 -10.71 -4.56
C ILE A 1 4.62 -9.19 -4.65
N GLY A 2 4.97 -8.41 -3.61
CA GLY A 2 4.82 -6.94 -3.67
C GLY A 2 5.54 -6.25 -4.83
N VAL A 3 6.81 -6.59 -5.11
CA VAL A 3 7.54 -6.07 -6.28
C VAL A 3 6.88 -6.48 -7.60
N TYR A 4 6.42 -7.73 -7.69
CA TYR A 4 5.75 -8.25 -8.88
C TYR A 4 4.43 -7.52 -9.15
N TYR A 5 3.63 -7.26 -8.11
CA TYR A 5 2.42 -6.46 -8.18
C TYR A 5 2.72 -5.02 -8.61
N SER A 6 3.76 -4.41 -8.02
CA SER A 6 4.17 -3.06 -8.38
C SER A 6 4.50 -2.97 -9.87
N TRP A 7 5.33 -3.89 -10.37
CA TRP A 7 5.84 -3.85 -11.73
C TRP A 7 4.76 -4.09 -12.79
N ASN A 8 3.88 -5.06 -12.57
CA ASN A 8 2.90 -5.46 -13.59
C ASN A 8 1.61 -4.66 -13.56
N TRP A 9 1.18 -4.16 -12.39
CA TRP A 9 -0.11 -3.50 -12.22
C TRP A 9 0.03 -2.04 -11.79
N LEU A 10 0.72 -1.79 -10.68
CA LEU A 10 0.71 -0.48 -10.04
C LEU A 10 1.43 0.59 -10.88
N THR A 11 2.64 0.27 -11.37
CA THR A 11 3.46 1.17 -12.19
C THR A 11 2.76 1.59 -13.48
N PRO A 12 2.27 0.68 -14.35
CA PRO A 12 1.61 1.09 -15.59
C PRO A 12 0.34 1.91 -15.32
N MET A 13 -0.46 1.53 -14.32
CA MET A 13 -1.67 2.26 -13.96
C MET A 13 -1.38 3.70 -13.48
N LEU A 14 -0.36 3.87 -12.64
CA LEU A 14 0.05 5.20 -12.16
C LEU A 14 0.64 6.06 -13.27
N LEU A 15 1.46 5.49 -14.15
CA LEU A 15 2.04 6.23 -15.28
C LEU A 15 0.99 6.69 -16.27
N GLU A 16 0.02 5.83 -16.58
CA GLU A 16 -1.12 6.15 -17.43
C GLU A 16 -1.97 7.27 -16.79
N TYR A 17 -2.26 7.16 -15.50
CA TYR A 17 -2.97 8.21 -14.76
C TYR A 17 -2.23 9.56 -14.81
N LEU A 18 -0.96 9.59 -14.42
CA LEU A 18 -0.16 10.82 -14.38
C LEU A 18 0.00 11.45 -15.78
N THR A 19 0.09 10.63 -16.82
CA THR A 19 0.16 11.11 -18.21
C THR A 19 -1.18 11.72 -18.66
N ASN A 20 -2.30 11.04 -18.36
CA ASN A 20 -3.64 11.56 -18.68
C ASN A 20 -3.97 12.85 -17.91
N ASP A 21 -3.57 12.94 -16.64
CA ASP A 21 -3.78 14.13 -15.80
C ASP A 21 -2.97 15.33 -16.34
N ALA A 22 -1.70 15.11 -16.70
CA ALA A 22 -0.87 16.13 -17.32
C ALA A 22 -1.45 16.63 -18.66
N GLN A 23 -1.95 15.72 -19.51
CA GLN A 23 -2.57 16.08 -20.79
C GLN A 23 -3.87 16.87 -20.60
N ASN A 24 -4.72 16.47 -19.63
CA ASN A 24 -5.95 17.19 -19.29
C ASN A 24 -5.67 18.61 -18.76
N ALA A 25 -4.54 18.82 -18.09
CA ALA A 25 -4.08 20.13 -17.64
C ALA A 25 -3.43 20.96 -18.77
N GLY A 26 -3.30 20.43 -19.99
CA GLY A 26 -2.64 21.09 -21.12
C GLY A 26 -1.11 21.16 -20.98
N LEU A 27 -0.51 20.37 -20.10
CA LEU A 27 0.93 20.34 -19.86
C LEU A 27 1.58 19.26 -20.74
N ALA A 28 2.73 19.58 -21.32
CA ALA A 28 3.56 18.58 -22.01
C ALA A 28 4.17 17.61 -20.98
N THR A 29 3.95 16.32 -21.16
CA THR A 29 4.47 15.28 -20.26
C THR A 29 5.97 15.07 -20.49
N GLU A 30 6.82 15.84 -19.82
CA GLU A 30 8.28 15.66 -19.87
C GLU A 30 8.78 14.81 -18.69
N TRP A 31 8.98 13.51 -18.93
CA TRP A 31 9.56 12.61 -17.94
C TRP A 31 11.09 12.76 -17.89
N ARG A 32 11.62 13.22 -16.75
CA ARG A 32 13.06 13.17 -16.49
C ARG A 32 13.46 11.75 -16.05
N LEU A 33 14.46 11.17 -16.71
CA LEU A 33 14.92 9.79 -16.45
C LEU A 33 15.24 9.52 -14.96
N THR A 34 15.89 10.48 -14.29
CA THR A 34 16.22 10.39 -12.86
C THR A 34 14.98 10.39 -11.96
N GLY A 35 13.95 11.18 -12.32
CA GLY A 35 12.69 11.22 -11.57
C GLY A 35 11.85 9.96 -11.78
N TYR A 36 11.76 9.51 -13.04
CA TYR A 36 11.03 8.30 -13.42
C TYR A 36 11.58 7.04 -12.75
N THR A 37 12.90 6.84 -12.78
CA THR A 37 13.55 5.68 -12.15
C THR A 37 13.41 5.69 -10.64
N SER A 38 13.61 6.85 -10.00
CA SER A 38 13.44 6.99 -8.55
C SER A 38 12.00 6.74 -8.11
N PHE A 39 11.01 7.21 -8.90
CA PHE A 39 9.59 6.96 -8.66
C PHE A 39 9.26 5.46 -8.69
N ILE A 40 9.68 4.74 -9.74
CA ILE A 40 9.44 3.30 -9.86
C ILE A 40 10.16 2.51 -8.76
N ALA A 41 11.40 2.89 -8.43
CA ALA A 41 12.16 2.25 -7.37
C ALA A 41 11.47 2.42 -6.01
N ASN A 42 11.02 3.64 -5.68
CA ASN A 42 10.26 3.94 -4.49
C ASN A 42 8.96 3.12 -4.45
N LEU A 43 8.20 3.13 -5.53
CA LEU A 43 6.93 2.39 -5.64
C LEU A 43 7.12 0.87 -5.43
N ALA A 44 8.19 0.32 -6.01
CA ALA A 44 8.54 -1.09 -5.85
C ALA A 44 8.92 -1.43 -4.40
N LEU A 45 9.70 -0.57 -3.74
CA LEU A 45 10.07 -0.72 -2.32
C LEU A 45 8.85 -0.60 -1.41
N ALA A 46 8.00 0.41 -1.63
CA ALA A 46 6.76 0.61 -0.90
C ALA A 46 5.85 -0.61 -0.98
N SER A 47 5.67 -1.13 -2.20
CA SER A 47 4.84 -2.32 -2.43
C SER A 47 5.47 -3.57 -1.81
N ALA A 48 6.80 -3.71 -1.87
CA ALA A 48 7.49 -4.83 -1.23
C ALA A 48 7.27 -4.87 0.27
N VAL A 49 7.40 -3.71 0.95
CA VAL A 49 7.19 -3.57 2.40
C VAL A 49 5.70 -3.65 2.76
N GLY A 50 4.84 -2.97 2.01
CA GLY A 50 3.39 -2.97 2.23
C GLY A 50 2.77 -4.37 2.16
N PHE A 51 3.26 -5.22 1.25
CA PHE A 51 2.83 -6.62 1.16
C PHE A 51 3.31 -7.49 2.35
N GLN A 52 4.22 -7.01 3.20
CA GLN A 52 4.60 -7.69 4.44
C GLN A 52 3.64 -7.36 5.61
N ALA A 53 2.88 -6.27 5.53
CA ALA A 53 1.91 -5.87 6.56
C ALA A 53 0.96 -7.01 7.01
N PRO A 54 0.34 -7.82 6.11
CA PRO A 54 -0.50 -8.94 6.53
C PRO A 54 0.27 -10.01 7.31
N LEU A 55 1.48 -10.36 6.87
CA LEU A 55 2.33 -11.36 7.51
C LEU A 55 2.74 -10.91 8.92
N VAL A 56 3.18 -9.65 9.05
CA VAL A 56 3.57 -9.06 10.34
C VAL A 56 2.38 -9.04 11.30
N THR A 57 1.20 -8.64 10.82
CA THR A 57 -0.02 -8.60 11.63
C THR A 57 -0.40 -9.99 12.16
N LEU A 58 -0.37 -11.01 11.30
CA LEU A 58 -0.65 -12.39 11.69
C LEU A 58 0.38 -12.94 12.70
N MET A 59 1.67 -12.65 12.49
CA MET A 59 2.72 -13.05 13.44
C MET A 59 2.51 -12.44 14.82
N VAL A 60 2.26 -11.13 14.90
CA VAL A 60 2.05 -10.43 16.18
C VAL A 60 0.82 -10.98 16.93
N LEU A 61 -0.26 -11.29 16.19
CA LEU A 61 -1.48 -11.86 16.75
C LEU A 61 -1.30 -13.30 17.21
N ARG A 62 -0.50 -14.11 16.49
CA ARG A 62 -0.24 -15.52 16.82
C ARG A 62 0.74 -15.69 17.96
N LEU A 63 1.70 -14.78 18.10
CA LEU A 63 2.65 -14.73 19.22
C LEU A 63 2.02 -14.16 20.50
N GLU A 64 0.74 -13.79 20.46
CA GLU A 64 -0.02 -13.15 21.56
C GLU A 64 0.63 -11.88 22.13
N VAL A 65 1.54 -11.25 21.38
CA VAL A 65 2.22 -10.00 21.77
C VAL A 65 1.21 -8.86 21.87
N VAL A 66 0.18 -8.86 21.02
CA VAL A 66 -0.89 -7.86 21.03
C VAL A 66 -2.25 -8.55 20.96
N ARG A 67 -3.19 -8.11 21.80
CA ARG A 67 -4.58 -8.57 21.74
C ARG A 67 -5.29 -8.07 20.49
N ARG A 68 -6.13 -8.92 19.90
CA ARG A 68 -6.97 -8.59 18.72
C ARG A 68 -7.83 -7.35 18.92
N SER A 69 -8.36 -7.15 20.12
CA SER A 69 -9.15 -5.96 20.47
C SER A 69 -8.35 -4.67 20.31
N THR A 70 -7.06 -4.71 20.63
CA THR A 70 -6.12 -3.60 20.44
C THR A 70 -5.81 -3.38 18.96
N VAL A 71 -5.55 -4.42 18.18
CA VAL A 71 -5.34 -4.25 16.72
C VAL A 71 -6.60 -3.68 16.05
N ARG A 72 -7.79 -4.09 16.52
CA ARG A 72 -9.07 -3.56 16.03
C ARG A 72 -9.30 -2.08 16.41
N SER A 73 -8.89 -1.64 17.58
CA SER A 73 -8.98 -0.22 17.96
C SER A 73 -7.95 0.65 17.22
N TYR A 74 -6.78 0.10 16.88
CA TYR A 74 -5.72 0.81 16.16
C TYR A 74 -5.83 0.79 14.64
N ARG A 75 -6.90 0.22 14.05
CA ARG A 75 -7.12 0.17 12.59
C ARG A 75 -6.92 1.51 11.90
N ARG A 76 -7.48 2.58 12.48
CA ARG A 76 -7.36 3.93 11.94
C ARG A 76 -5.91 4.43 11.88
N HIS A 77 -5.08 4.05 12.84
CA HIS A 77 -3.65 4.40 12.86
C HIS A 77 -2.88 3.65 11.79
N ILE A 78 -3.22 2.37 11.56
CA ILE A 78 -2.58 1.54 10.52
C ILE A 78 -2.95 2.07 9.13
N TRP A 79 -4.22 2.42 8.91
CA TRP A 79 -4.65 3.07 7.68
C TRP A 79 -3.92 4.40 7.49
N PHE A 80 -3.89 5.26 8.51
CA PHE A 80 -3.18 6.53 8.45
C PHE A 80 -1.68 6.34 8.16
N GLY A 81 -1.03 5.34 8.76
CA GLY A 81 0.37 5.02 8.49
C GLY A 81 0.60 4.56 7.04
N ALA A 82 -0.30 3.74 6.49
CA ALA A 82 -0.23 3.33 5.08
C ALA A 82 -0.38 4.51 4.12
N PHE A 83 -1.30 5.44 4.41
CA PHE A 83 -1.44 6.70 3.67
C PHE A 83 -0.21 7.60 3.84
N LEU A 84 0.35 7.71 5.04
CA LEU A 84 1.54 8.53 5.30
C LEU A 84 2.74 8.01 4.49
N ILE A 85 2.96 6.69 4.50
CA ILE A 85 4.00 6.04 3.69
C ILE A 85 3.73 6.28 2.20
N GLY A 86 2.49 6.12 1.75
CA GLY A 86 2.10 6.40 0.37
C GLY A 86 2.43 7.84 -0.06
N ALA A 87 2.20 8.82 0.81
CA ALA A 87 2.46 10.24 0.54
C ALA A 87 3.96 10.59 0.49
N PHE A 88 4.81 9.82 1.17
CA PHE A 88 6.27 9.99 1.08
C PHE A 88 6.85 9.41 -0.21
N LEU A 89 6.20 8.38 -0.76
CA LEU A 89 6.72 7.59 -1.89
C LEU A 89 6.16 8.02 -3.24
N SER A 90 4.91 8.47 -3.26
CA SER A 90 4.22 8.99 -4.44
C SER A 90 4.28 10.53 -4.46
N PRO A 91 4.20 11.19 -5.63
CA PRO A 91 3.87 12.60 -5.65
C PRO A 91 2.63 12.89 -4.78
N PRO A 92 2.51 14.10 -4.19
CA PRO A 92 1.45 14.45 -3.25
C PRO A 92 0.11 14.70 -3.98
N ASP A 93 -0.27 13.79 -4.89
CA ASP A 93 -1.56 13.81 -5.56
C ASP A 93 -2.54 12.82 -4.87
N PRO A 94 -3.79 13.23 -4.63
CA PRO A 94 -4.74 12.42 -3.84
C PRO A 94 -5.05 11.06 -4.46
N LEU A 95 -5.00 10.95 -5.79
CA LEU A 95 -5.43 9.75 -6.51
C LEU A 95 -4.33 8.68 -6.53
N SER A 96 -3.09 9.04 -6.85
CA SER A 96 -1.94 8.13 -6.74
C SER A 96 -1.70 7.70 -5.29
N LEU A 97 -1.89 8.61 -4.34
CA LEU A 97 -1.85 8.29 -2.91
C LEU A 97 -2.86 7.17 -2.58
N PHE A 98 -4.10 7.32 -3.04
CA PHE A 98 -5.15 6.33 -2.81
C PHE A 98 -4.84 5.01 -3.51
N LEU A 99 -4.32 5.04 -4.73
CA LEU A 99 -3.91 3.84 -5.49
C LEU A 99 -2.80 3.03 -4.81
N VAL A 100 -1.88 3.70 -4.11
CA VAL A 100 -0.79 3.03 -3.38
C VAL A 100 -1.26 2.56 -2.00
N ALA A 101 -2.01 3.39 -1.26
CA ALA A 101 -2.41 3.07 0.11
C ALA A 101 -3.55 2.04 0.19
N MET A 102 -4.53 2.11 -0.73
CA MET A 102 -5.70 1.23 -0.75
C MET A 102 -5.35 -0.27 -0.80
N PRO A 103 -4.46 -0.77 -1.68
CA PRO A 103 -4.11 -2.19 -1.69
C PRO A 103 -3.46 -2.64 -0.37
N VAL A 104 -2.63 -1.81 0.27
CA VAL A 104 -2.03 -2.14 1.58
C VAL A 104 -3.10 -2.24 2.67
N VAL A 105 -4.06 -1.30 2.68
CA VAL A 105 -5.18 -1.31 3.62
C VAL A 105 -6.07 -2.54 3.43
N ILE A 106 -6.37 -2.91 2.18
CA ILE A 106 -7.14 -4.12 1.86
C ILE A 106 -6.42 -5.37 2.34
N LEU A 107 -5.12 -5.49 2.06
CA LEU A 107 -4.32 -6.63 2.53
C LEU A 107 -4.31 -6.75 4.04
N PHE A 108 -4.22 -5.63 4.76
CA PHE A 108 -4.31 -5.61 6.22
C PHE A 108 -5.69 -6.08 6.71
N GLU A 109 -6.78 -5.62 6.10
CA GLU A 109 -8.13 -6.02 6.49
C GLU A 109 -8.37 -7.52 6.21
N ILE A 110 -7.89 -8.04 5.07
CA ILE A 110 -7.93 -9.48 4.74
C ILE A 110 -7.17 -10.30 5.79
N ALA A 111 -5.98 -9.87 6.20
CA ALA A 111 -5.22 -10.58 7.24
C ALA A 111 -5.98 -10.64 8.57
N LEU A 112 -6.66 -9.55 8.93
CA LEU A 112 -7.46 -9.49 10.16
C LEU A 112 -8.69 -10.41 10.06
N ILE A 113 -9.31 -10.53 8.88
CA ILE A 113 -10.41 -11.47 8.62
C ILE A 113 -9.92 -12.93 8.72
N ILE A 114 -8.77 -13.26 8.12
CA ILE A 114 -8.17 -14.60 8.20
C ILE A 114 -7.89 -14.96 9.66
N ASP A 115 -7.31 -14.04 10.43
CA ASP A 115 -7.05 -14.23 11.86
C ASP A 115 -8.34 -14.53 12.64
N VAL A 116 -9.44 -13.82 12.34
CA VAL A 116 -10.76 -14.09 12.93
C VAL A 116 -11.23 -15.51 12.62
N LEU A 117 -11.18 -15.92 11.35
CA LEU A 117 -11.58 -17.26 10.92
C LEU A 117 -10.77 -18.36 11.61
N THR A 118 -9.44 -18.24 11.64
CA THR A 118 -8.56 -19.30 12.18
C THR A 118 -8.67 -19.52 13.70
N ARG A 119 -9.05 -18.51 14.49
CA ARG A 119 -9.19 -18.68 15.97
C ARG A 119 -10.61 -18.99 16.40
N ASN A 120 -11.61 -18.78 15.53
CA ASN A 120 -12.98 -19.20 15.81
C ASN A 120 -13.12 -20.74 15.77
N GLU A 121 -12.20 -21.44 15.13
CA GLU A 121 -12.13 -22.92 15.15
C GLU A 121 -11.47 -23.48 16.43
N ASN A 122 -10.81 -22.63 17.23
CA ASN A 122 -10.08 -23.03 18.44
C ASN A 122 -10.78 -22.57 19.75
N ALA A 123 -12.06 -22.19 19.69
CA ALA A 123 -12.84 -21.73 20.83
C ALA A 123 -14.03 -22.67 21.11
#